data_AF-A0A970V606-F1
#
_entry.id   AF-A0A970V606-F1
#
_cell.length_a   1.000
_cell.length_b   1.000
_cell.length_c   1.000
_cell.angle_alpha   90.00
_cell.angle_beta   90.00
_cell.angle_gamma   90.00
#
_symmetry.space_group_name_H-M   'P 1'
#
loop_
_entity.id
_entity.type
_entity.pdbx_description
1 polymer ?
#
loop_
_entity_poly.entity_id
_entity_poly.type
_entity_poly.pdbx_seq_one_letter_code
_entity_poly.pdbx_strand_id
1 'polypeptide(L)'
;MLYKLRKLLIGNKGFTLIELMTVLIILGVVLAIGVPRYTKFQAQAEYDADVARIKSLAKQAEMYAVRNDDYTDKTISFLTNNNVINDIDLERRNDGSGNSVKNTDNKTISQVKGSATFKFNADIGCVTEDSINDVIFDLIGKPPIE
;
A
#
# COMPACT_ATOMS: atom_id res chain seq x y z
N MET A 1 -37.09 -45.07 -27.24
CA MET A 1 -35.91 -44.21 -27.52
C MET A 1 -35.22 -43.66 -26.26
N LEU A 2 -35.82 -43.68 -25.07
CA LEU A 2 -35.25 -43.12 -23.82
C LEU A 2 -33.97 -43.76 -23.27
N TYR A 3 -33.67 -45.01 -23.64
CA TYR A 3 -32.47 -45.72 -23.15
C TYR A 3 -31.15 -45.07 -23.60
N LYS A 4 -31.15 -44.42 -24.77
CA LYS A 4 -29.96 -43.76 -25.33
C LYS A 4 -29.59 -42.47 -24.58
N LEU A 5 -30.60 -41.76 -24.03
CA LEU A 5 -30.42 -40.54 -23.24
C LEU A 5 -29.84 -40.84 -21.85
N ARG A 6 -30.29 -41.93 -21.22
CA ARG A 6 -29.82 -42.37 -19.90
C ARG A 6 -28.37 -42.89 -19.95
N LYS A 7 -27.93 -43.48 -21.07
CA LYS A 7 -26.55 -43.96 -21.28
C LYS A 7 -25.54 -42.82 -21.47
N LEU A 8 -25.99 -41.64 -21.92
CA LEU A 8 -25.15 -40.43 -22.01
C LEU A 8 -24.96 -39.75 -20.64
N LEU A 9 -25.96 -39.83 -19.76
CA LEU A 9 -25.88 -39.35 -18.36
C LEU A 9 -25.13 -40.31 -17.41
N ILE A 10 -24.86 -41.55 -17.85
CA ILE A 10 -24.15 -42.60 -17.08
C ILE A 10 -22.73 -42.81 -17.63
N GLY A 11 -22.18 -41.83 -18.34
CA GLY A 11 -20.75 -41.72 -18.63
C GLY A 11 -19.96 -41.34 -17.38
N ASN A 12 -20.15 -42.06 -16.27
CA ASN A 12 -19.57 -41.78 -14.97
C ASN A 12 -18.11 -42.26 -14.93
N LYS A 13 -17.21 -41.54 -15.60
CA LYS A 13 -15.79 -41.56 -15.22
C LYS A 13 -15.70 -40.83 -13.89
N GLY A 14 -15.85 -41.58 -12.80
CA GLY A 14 -15.71 -41.06 -11.43
C GLY A 14 -14.29 -40.57 -11.22
N PHE A 15 -14.15 -39.38 -10.64
CA PHE A 15 -12.88 -38.84 -10.18
C PHE A 15 -12.25 -39.81 -9.18
N THR A 16 -11.00 -40.19 -9.40
CA THR A 16 -10.35 -41.14 -8.49
C THR A 16 -9.97 -40.44 -7.19
N LEU A 17 -10.12 -41.11 -6.04
CA LEU A 17 -9.67 -40.55 -4.76
C LEU A 17 -8.17 -40.23 -4.79
N ILE A 18 -7.39 -41.07 -5.48
CA ILE A 18 -5.93 -40.89 -5.63
C ILE A 18 -5.58 -39.64 -6.47
N GLU A 19 -6.36 -39.29 -7.49
CA GLU A 19 -6.19 -38.01 -8.21
C GLU A 19 -6.43 -36.83 -7.29
N LEU A 20 -7.48 -36.87 -6.46
CA LEU A 20 -7.72 -35.77 -5.52
C LEU A 20 -6.59 -35.65 -4.49
N MET A 21 -6.12 -36.77 -3.97
CA MET A 21 -5.05 -36.79 -2.96
C MET A 21 -3.75 -36.22 -3.52
N THR A 22 -3.32 -36.66 -4.70
CA THR A 22 -2.07 -36.20 -5.32
C THR A 22 -2.12 -34.71 -5.69
N VAL A 23 -3.26 -34.21 -6.17
CA VAL A 23 -3.47 -32.79 -6.45
C VAL A 23 -3.36 -31.94 -5.18
N LEU A 24 -3.98 -32.37 -4.07
CA LEU A 24 -3.88 -31.67 -2.80
C LEU A 24 -2.46 -31.68 -2.23
N ILE A 25 -1.71 -32.77 -2.41
CA ILE A 25 -0.28 -32.84 -2.03
C ILE A 25 0.54 -31.80 -2.79
N ILE A 26 0.39 -31.75 -4.12
CA ILE A 26 1.14 -30.78 -4.95
C ILE A 26 0.72 -29.34 -4.62
N LEU A 27 -0.59 -29.07 -4.47
CA LEU A 27 -1.10 -27.76 -4.05
C LEU A 27 -0.56 -27.36 -2.68
N GLY A 28 -0.48 -28.29 -1.72
CA GLY A 28 0.09 -28.03 -0.40
C GLY A 28 1.54 -27.57 -0.48
N VAL A 29 2.36 -28.22 -1.30
CA VAL A 29 3.77 -27.85 -1.51
C VAL A 29 3.89 -26.47 -2.17
N VAL A 30 3.09 -26.18 -3.20
CA VAL A 30 3.10 -24.88 -3.89
C VAL A 30 2.66 -23.75 -2.95
N LEU A 31 1.61 -23.96 -2.16
CA LEU A 31 1.10 -22.97 -1.22
C LEU A 31 2.10 -22.66 -0.10
N ALA A 32 2.81 -23.67 0.40
CA ALA A 32 3.82 -23.48 1.45
C ALA A 32 4.92 -22.48 1.06
N ILE A 33 5.32 -22.45 -0.22
CA ILE A 33 6.32 -21.52 -0.74
C ILE A 33 5.66 -20.24 -1.29
N GLY A 34 4.48 -20.38 -1.88
CA GLY A 34 3.76 -19.30 -2.56
C GLY A 34 3.23 -18.22 -1.63
N VAL A 35 2.58 -18.61 -0.52
CA VAL A 35 1.97 -17.68 0.44
C VAL A 35 2.99 -16.69 1.03
N PRO A 36 4.12 -17.12 1.63
CA PRO A 36 5.07 -16.17 2.24
C PRO A 36 5.78 -15.28 1.23
N ARG A 37 5.89 -15.71 -0.04
CA ARG A 37 6.42 -14.85 -1.11
C ARG A 37 5.40 -13.79 -1.52
N TYR A 38 4.16 -14.21 -1.73
CA TYR A 38 3.08 -13.32 -2.12
C TYR A 38 2.86 -12.20 -1.10
N THR A 39 2.87 -12.51 0.21
CA THR A 39 2.70 -11.49 1.26
C THR A 39 3.80 -10.43 1.26
N LYS A 40 5.05 -10.79 0.96
CA LYS A 40 6.15 -9.83 0.81
C LYS A 40 5.96 -8.93 -0.41
N PHE A 41 5.63 -9.51 -1.56
CA PHE A 41 5.36 -8.74 -2.78
C PHE A 41 4.18 -7.79 -2.61
N GLN A 42 3.11 -8.24 -1.95
CA GLN A 42 1.98 -7.39 -1.62
C GLN A 42 2.41 -6.23 -0.71
N ALA A 43 3.21 -6.49 0.33
CA ALA A 43 3.70 -5.45 1.22
C ALA A 43 4.52 -4.38 0.48
N GLN A 44 5.35 -4.76 -0.50
CA GLN A 44 6.10 -3.79 -1.30
C GLN A 44 5.21 -3.01 -2.26
N ALA A 45 4.26 -3.66 -2.92
CA ALA A 45 3.32 -2.97 -3.80
C ALA A 45 2.46 -1.94 -3.04
N GLU A 46 2.01 -2.29 -1.83
CA GLU A 46 1.35 -1.37 -0.90
C GLU A 46 2.27 -0.18 -0.55
N TYR A 47 3.56 -0.45 -0.25
CA TYR A 47 4.55 0.58 0.06
C TYR A 47 4.75 1.56 -1.10
N ASP A 48 4.98 1.04 -2.30
CA ASP A 48 5.24 1.86 -3.49
C ASP A 48 4.03 2.72 -3.88
N ALA A 49 2.81 2.18 -3.70
CA ALA A 49 1.57 2.94 -3.89
C ALA A 49 1.46 4.10 -2.89
N ASP A 50 1.81 3.88 -1.62
CA ASP A 50 1.81 4.93 -0.60
C ASP A 50 2.90 5.98 -0.85
N VAL A 51 4.09 5.58 -1.30
CA VAL A 51 5.13 6.53 -1.74
C VAL A 51 4.60 7.45 -2.83
N ALA A 52 3.93 6.89 -3.85
CA ALA A 52 3.35 7.69 -4.93
C ALA A 52 2.25 8.65 -4.42
N ARG A 53 1.41 8.20 -3.48
CA ARG A 53 0.42 9.06 -2.82
C ARG A 53 1.08 10.21 -2.07
N ILE A 54 2.11 9.95 -1.27
CA ILE A 54 2.84 10.96 -0.48
C ILE A 54 3.51 11.99 -1.41
N LYS A 55 4.12 11.56 -2.52
CA LYS A 55 4.66 12.48 -3.53
C LYS A 55 3.58 13.36 -4.15
N SER A 56 2.38 12.82 -4.37
CA SER A 56 1.23 13.62 -4.80
C SER A 56 0.76 14.62 -3.73
N LEU A 57 0.91 14.31 -2.44
CA LEU A 57 0.62 15.27 -1.35
C LEU A 57 1.65 16.40 -1.31
N ALA A 58 2.94 16.08 -1.48
CA ALA A 58 3.99 17.09 -1.62
C ALA A 58 3.68 18.05 -2.76
N LYS A 59 3.22 17.52 -3.92
CA LYS A 59 2.84 18.37 -5.05
C LYS A 59 1.67 19.29 -4.74
N GLN A 60 0.68 18.82 -3.99
CA GLN A 60 -0.44 19.66 -3.55
C GLN A 60 0.01 20.76 -2.59
N ALA A 61 0.94 20.45 -1.68
CA ALA A 61 1.55 21.45 -0.80
C ALA A 61 2.30 22.53 -1.61
N GLU A 62 3.03 22.15 -2.66
CA GLU A 62 3.67 23.11 -3.58
C GLU A 62 2.66 24.02 -4.27
N MET A 63 1.58 23.44 -4.81
CA MET A 63 0.53 24.22 -5.46
C MET A 63 -0.12 25.21 -4.51
N TYR A 64 -0.25 24.86 -3.23
CA TYR A 64 -0.73 25.77 -2.20
C TYR A 64 0.27 26.91 -1.93
N ALA A 65 1.56 26.59 -1.80
CA ALA A 65 2.60 27.60 -1.58
C ALA A 65 2.62 28.64 -2.70
N VAL A 66 2.56 28.20 -3.97
CA VAL A 66 2.51 29.08 -5.14
C VAL A 66 1.25 29.98 -5.15
N ARG A 67 0.09 29.44 -4.77
CA ARG A 67 -1.17 30.21 -4.77
C ARG A 67 -1.23 31.28 -3.70
N ASN A 68 -0.58 31.06 -2.57
CA ASN A 68 -0.63 31.97 -1.42
C ASN A 68 0.65 32.77 -1.22
N ASP A 69 1.64 32.60 -2.11
CA ASP A 69 2.99 33.18 -1.99
C ASP A 69 3.63 32.86 -0.61
N ASP A 70 3.40 31.64 -0.13
CA ASP A 70 3.80 31.17 1.20
C ASP A 70 4.59 29.86 1.10
N TYR A 71 5.90 30.01 0.93
CA TYR A 71 6.88 28.93 0.87
C TYR A 71 7.45 28.58 2.25
N THR A 72 6.71 28.82 3.33
CA THR A 72 7.09 28.31 4.65
C THR A 72 6.77 26.83 4.77
N ASP A 73 7.53 26.12 5.60
CA ASP A 73 7.35 24.70 5.90
C ASP A 73 5.91 24.37 6.33
N LYS A 74 5.37 23.28 5.80
CA LYS A 74 3.98 22.87 6.03
C LYS A 74 3.91 21.48 6.64
N THR A 75 3.27 21.38 7.80
CA THR A 75 2.96 20.08 8.42
C THR A 75 1.78 19.42 7.72
N ILE A 76 1.70 18.09 7.78
CA ILE A 76 0.53 17.36 7.29
C ILE A 76 -0.75 17.84 8.00
N SER A 77 -0.71 18.02 9.32
CA SER A 77 -1.86 18.53 10.08
C SER A 77 -2.30 19.91 9.58
N PHE A 78 -1.38 20.81 9.26
CA PHE A 78 -1.73 22.11 8.69
C PHE A 78 -2.44 21.95 7.35
N LEU A 79 -1.88 21.15 6.45
CA LEU A 79 -2.42 20.97 5.10
C LEU A 79 -3.81 20.33 5.14
N THR A 80 -4.02 19.34 6.00
CA THR A 80 -5.32 18.70 6.20
C THR A 80 -6.34 19.67 6.80
N ASN A 81 -5.99 20.38 7.87
CA ASN A 81 -6.93 21.30 8.55
C ASN A 81 -7.33 22.49 7.68
N ASN A 82 -6.48 22.90 6.74
CA ASN A 82 -6.76 23.97 5.78
C ASN A 82 -7.39 23.44 4.47
N ASN A 83 -7.79 22.18 4.39
CA ASN A 83 -8.37 21.53 3.20
C ASN A 83 -7.48 21.63 1.95
N VAL A 84 -6.16 21.68 2.15
CA VAL A 84 -5.17 21.68 1.05
C VAL A 84 -4.97 20.27 0.53
N ILE A 85 -4.95 19.29 1.44
CA ILE A 85 -4.89 17.87 1.15
C ILE A 85 -6.04 17.16 1.87
N ASN A 86 -6.47 16.04 1.31
CA ASN A 86 -7.41 15.15 1.99
C ASN A 86 -6.67 14.30 3.03
N ASP A 87 -7.32 14.05 4.18
CA ASP A 87 -6.82 13.11 5.17
C ASP A 87 -7.08 11.68 4.67
N ILE A 88 -6.11 11.13 3.95
CA ILE A 88 -6.19 9.79 3.38
C ILE A 88 -5.67 8.75 4.36
N ASP A 89 -6.22 7.54 4.28
CA ASP A 89 -5.61 6.34 4.82
C ASP A 89 -4.52 5.82 3.88
N LEU A 90 -3.40 5.41 4.46
CA LEU A 90 -2.33 4.71 3.77
C LEU A 90 -2.45 3.21 4.03
N GLU A 91 -2.00 2.37 3.11
CA GLU A 91 -1.99 0.92 3.30
C GLU A 91 -0.96 0.50 4.36
N ARG A 92 0.11 1.28 4.49
CA ARG A 92 1.22 1.06 5.42
C ARG A 92 1.42 2.24 6.36
N ARG A 93 2.10 1.98 7.47
CA ARG A 93 2.50 2.99 8.46
C ARG A 93 3.84 2.64 9.10
N ASN A 94 4.54 3.65 9.59
CA ASN A 94 5.68 3.47 10.46
C ASN A 94 5.19 2.91 11.83
N ASP A 95 5.87 1.89 12.34
CA ASP A 95 5.59 1.27 13.64
C ASP A 95 6.10 2.09 14.85
N GLY A 96 6.76 3.22 14.61
CA GLY A 96 7.45 4.03 15.61
C GLY A 96 8.90 3.62 15.86
N SER A 97 9.33 2.48 15.31
CA SER A 97 10.72 2.00 15.29
C SER A 97 11.38 2.17 13.91
N GLY A 98 10.67 2.77 12.95
CA GLY A 98 11.18 3.00 11.60
C GLY A 98 10.91 1.85 10.63
N ASN A 99 10.10 0.85 10.99
CA ASN A 99 9.73 -0.22 10.07
C ASN A 99 8.34 0.03 9.48
N SER A 100 8.17 -0.35 8.22
CA SER A 100 6.86 -0.30 7.58
C SER A 100 6.00 -1.50 7.99
N VAL A 101 4.84 -1.25 8.57
CA VAL A 101 3.84 -2.26 8.94
C VAL A 101 2.50 -1.97 8.28
N LYS A 102 1.66 -3.00 8.10
CA LYS A 102 0.32 -2.83 7.53
C LYS A 102 -0.54 -1.95 8.45
N ASN A 103 -1.27 -1.01 7.87
CA ASN A 103 -2.15 -0.11 8.60
C ASN A 103 -3.52 -0.76 8.88
N THR A 104 -3.53 -1.78 9.73
CA THR A 104 -4.76 -2.51 10.10
C THR A 104 -5.80 -1.63 10.83
N ASP A 105 -5.35 -0.51 11.39
CA ASP A 105 -6.17 0.40 12.19
C ASP A 105 -6.87 1.49 11.34
N ASN A 106 -6.68 1.47 10.00
CA ASN A 106 -7.14 2.50 9.05
C ASN A 106 -6.82 3.93 9.53
N LYS A 107 -5.65 4.13 10.14
CA LYS A 107 -5.22 5.45 10.58
C LYS A 107 -4.92 6.34 9.38
N THR A 108 -5.43 7.56 9.40
CA THR A 108 -5.13 8.54 8.36
C THR A 108 -3.73 9.13 8.52
N ILE A 109 -3.21 9.82 7.48
CA ILE A 109 -1.90 10.47 7.52
C ILE A 109 -1.73 11.42 8.71
N SER A 110 -2.80 12.13 9.10
CA SER A 110 -2.77 13.06 10.23
C SER A 110 -2.68 12.32 11.57
N GLN A 111 -3.27 11.12 11.65
CA GLN A 111 -3.23 10.26 12.84
C GLN A 111 -1.94 9.43 12.95
N VAL A 112 -1.34 9.07 11.82
CA VAL A 112 -0.05 8.36 11.79
C VAL A 112 1.07 9.31 12.21
N LYS A 113 1.21 10.47 11.53
CA LYS A 113 2.22 11.46 11.86
C LYS A 113 1.88 12.86 11.33
N GLY A 114 0.87 13.50 11.91
CA GLY A 114 0.47 14.87 11.53
C GLY A 114 1.58 15.93 11.66
N SER A 115 2.61 15.68 12.47
CA SER A 115 3.78 16.56 12.62
C SER A 115 4.83 16.43 11.50
N ALA A 116 4.71 15.42 10.62
CA ALA A 116 5.61 15.31 9.47
C ALA A 116 5.48 16.56 8.60
N THR A 117 6.61 17.07 8.12
CA THR A 117 6.71 18.41 7.56
C THR A 117 7.32 18.38 6.17
N PHE A 118 6.62 18.96 5.19
CA PHE A 118 7.20 19.31 3.89
C PHE A 118 7.96 20.62 4.02
N LYS A 119 9.29 20.53 3.89
CA LYS A 119 10.20 21.66 3.94
C LYS A 119 10.40 22.24 2.55
N PHE A 120 10.27 23.54 2.46
CA PHE A 120 10.40 24.26 1.20
C PHE A 120 11.82 24.82 1.06
N ASN A 121 12.34 24.77 -0.16
CA ASN A 121 13.55 25.50 -0.48
C ASN A 121 13.19 26.95 -0.81
N ALA A 122 13.70 27.90 -0.02
CA ALA A 122 13.43 29.33 -0.18
C ALA A 122 13.92 29.91 -1.52
N ASP A 123 14.92 29.29 -2.16
CA ASP A 123 15.51 29.77 -3.41
C ASP A 123 14.77 29.25 -4.65
N ILE A 124 14.12 28.09 -4.54
CA ILE A 124 13.54 27.34 -5.68
C ILE A 124 12.01 27.27 -5.58
N GLY A 125 11.42 27.52 -4.41
CA GLY A 125 9.98 27.49 -4.18
C GLY A 125 9.35 26.09 -4.26
N CYS A 126 10.16 25.03 -4.25
CA CYS A 126 9.71 23.64 -4.30
C CYS A 126 10.03 22.90 -3.01
N VAL A 127 9.34 21.79 -2.78
CA VAL A 127 9.66 20.88 -1.66
C VAL A 127 10.94 20.12 -2.02
N THR A 128 11.87 19.98 -1.08
CA THR A 128 13.12 19.25 -1.32
C THR A 128 12.88 17.74 -1.36
N GLU A 129 13.59 17.01 -2.22
CA GLU A 129 13.47 15.53 -2.28
C GLU A 129 13.83 14.90 -0.93
N ASP A 130 14.82 15.45 -0.22
CA ASP A 130 15.18 15.02 1.14
C ASP A 130 13.99 15.15 2.10
N SER A 131 13.25 16.26 2.04
CA SER A 131 12.05 16.42 2.85
C SER A 131 10.95 15.45 2.48
N ILE A 132 10.79 15.12 1.19
CA ILE A 132 9.82 14.12 0.75
C ILE A 132 10.21 12.75 1.32
N ASN A 133 11.49 12.39 1.26
CA ASN A 133 12.00 11.14 1.80
C ASN A 133 11.86 11.06 3.33
N ASP A 134 12.11 12.17 4.05
CA ASP A 134 11.86 12.27 5.49
C ASP A 134 10.38 12.05 5.82
N VAL A 135 9.46 12.69 5.08
CA VAL A 135 8.01 12.51 5.28
C VAL A 135 7.58 11.08 4.97
N ILE A 136 8.11 10.47 3.91
CA ILE A 136 7.88 9.05 3.59
C ILE A 136 8.33 8.18 4.76
N PHE A 137 9.54 8.39 5.27
CA PHE A 137 10.04 7.62 6.41
C PHE A 137 9.19 7.81 7.66
N ASP A 138 8.81 9.06 7.98
CA ASP A 138 7.99 9.38 9.13
C ASP A 138 6.58 8.75 9.06
N LEU A 139 5.98 8.72 7.86
CA LEU A 139 4.65 8.16 7.66
C LEU A 139 4.65 6.64 7.54
N ILE A 140 5.51 6.07 6.69
CA ILE A 140 5.42 4.66 6.29
C ILE A 140 6.67 3.85 6.61
N GLY A 141 7.75 4.45 7.13
CA GLY A 141 8.97 3.74 7.55
C GLY A 141 9.82 3.23 6.39
N LYS A 142 10.78 2.34 6.70
CA LYS A 142 11.64 1.69 5.69
C LYS A 142 10.85 0.67 4.86
N PRO A 143 11.23 0.45 3.58
CA PRO A 143 10.61 -0.56 2.74
C PRO A 143 10.55 -1.94 3.42
N PRO A 144 9.46 -2.70 3.25
CA PRO A 144 9.28 -4.00 3.89
C PRO A 144 10.15 -5.13 3.31
N ILE A 145 10.76 -4.90 2.15
CA ILE A 145 11.76 -5.79 1.55
C ILE A 145 13.07 -5.00 1.44
N GLU A 146 14.15 -5.54 2.01
CA GLU A 146 15.51 -5.10 1.74
C GLU A 146 16.07 -5.80 0.49
#